data_AF-A0A6B2XNG9-F1
#
_entry.id   AF-A0A6B2XNG9-F1
#
_cell.length_a   1.000
_cell.length_b   1.000
_cell.length_c   1.000
_cell.angle_alpha   90.00
_cell.angle_beta   90.00
_cell.angle_gamma   90.00
#
_symmetry.space_group_name_H-M   'P 1'
#
loop_
_entity.id
_entity.type
_entity.pdbx_description
1 polymer ?
#
loop_
_entity_poly.entity_id
_entity_poly.type
_entity_poly.pdbx_seq_one_letter_code
_entity_poly.pdbx_strand_id
1 'polypeptide(L)'
;SQLRRDGVDPAAIRLSLLAHHYRADWEWTDGVLADAVERLARWRAAVSRPDGPPAEALVEEIREALANDLDAPAALAAVDRWAASQALSGGTDEGAPGVVSRAVDALLGVAL
;
A
#
# COMPACT_ATOMS: atom_id res chain seq x y z
N SER A 1 -7.87 6.35 -20.02
CA SER A 1 -6.76 7.32 -19.87
C SER A 1 -5.58 6.87 -20.74
N GLN A 2 -4.59 7.74 -20.99
CA GLN A 2 -3.36 7.40 -21.73
C GLN A 2 -2.55 6.30 -21.02
N LEU A 3 -2.30 6.46 -19.72
CA LEU A 3 -1.59 5.47 -18.88
C LEU A 3 -2.18 4.04 -18.92
N ARG A 4 -3.51 3.90 -18.94
CA ARG A 4 -4.16 2.58 -19.06
C ARG A 4 -3.99 1.95 -20.44
N ARG A 5 -3.88 2.78 -21.49
CA ARG A 5 -3.56 2.31 -22.85
C ARG A 5 -2.10 1.91 -22.95
N ASP A 6 -1.24 2.52 -22.15
CA ASP A 6 0.19 2.22 -22.05
C ASP A 6 0.49 1.01 -21.13
N GLY A 7 -0.55 0.31 -20.65
CA GLY A 7 -0.42 -0.94 -19.91
C GLY A 7 -0.08 -0.82 -18.42
N VAL A 8 -0.13 0.39 -17.86
CA VAL A 8 0.18 0.64 -16.44
C VAL A 8 -0.88 -0.01 -15.53
N ASP A 9 -0.43 -0.74 -14.51
CA ASP A 9 -1.30 -1.35 -13.50
C ASP A 9 -2.15 -0.26 -12.80
N PRO A 10 -3.50 -0.35 -12.81
CA PRO A 10 -4.36 0.59 -12.11
C PRO A 10 -4.05 0.73 -10.61
N ALA A 11 -3.55 -0.33 -9.97
CA ALA A 11 -3.12 -0.29 -8.57
C ALA A 11 -1.93 0.68 -8.37
N ALA A 12 -0.97 0.69 -9.31
CA ALA A 12 0.16 1.61 -9.27
C ALA A 12 -0.30 3.07 -9.46
N ILE A 13 -1.21 3.32 -10.41
CA ILE A 13 -1.81 4.66 -10.60
C ILE A 13 -2.49 5.13 -9.32
N ARG A 14 -3.22 4.24 -8.64
CA ARG A 14 -3.91 4.57 -7.40
C ARG A 14 -2.93 4.88 -6.26
N LEU A 15 -1.84 4.12 -6.15
CA LEU A 15 -0.78 4.39 -5.18
C LEU A 15 -0.05 5.71 -5.47
N SER A 16 0.14 6.09 -6.73
CA SER A 16 0.65 7.42 -7.09
C SER A 16 -0.23 8.53 -6.55
N LEU A 17 -1.56 8.40 -6.66
CA LEU A 17 -2.49 9.40 -6.13
C LEU A 17 -2.49 9.41 -4.59
N LEU A 18 -2.54 8.24 -3.95
CA LEU A 18 -2.59 8.11 -2.49
C LEU A 18 -1.28 8.50 -1.78
N ALA A 19 -0.17 8.59 -2.51
CA ALA A 19 1.11 9.05 -1.97
C ALA A 19 1.11 10.53 -1.58
N HIS A 20 0.07 11.27 -1.97
CA HIS A 20 -0.09 12.68 -1.66
C HIS A 20 -1.39 12.90 -0.88
N HIS A 21 -1.35 13.81 0.10
CA HIS A 21 -2.54 14.20 0.83
C HIS A 21 -3.53 14.86 -0.14
N TYR A 22 -4.83 14.57 -0.02
CA TYR A 22 -5.81 15.02 -1.02
C TYR A 22 -5.94 16.55 -1.14
N ARG A 23 -5.54 17.28 -0.10
CA ARG A 23 -5.50 18.75 -0.06
C ARG A 23 -4.16 19.37 -0.46
N ALA A 24 -3.13 18.55 -0.64
CA ALA A 24 -1.81 19.04 -1.01
C ALA A 24 -1.76 19.29 -2.52
N ASP A 25 -1.16 20.40 -2.92
CA ASP A 25 -0.78 20.60 -4.31
C ASP A 25 0.40 19.68 -4.64
N TRP A 26 0.27 18.93 -5.73
CA TRP A 26 1.32 18.04 -6.23
C TRP A 26 1.22 17.91 -7.75
N GLU A 27 2.33 17.51 -8.38
CA GLU A 27 2.41 17.34 -9.83
C GLU A 27 2.64 15.89 -10.21
N TRP A 28 1.94 15.44 -11.24
CA TRP A 28 2.21 14.13 -11.83
C TRP A 28 3.54 14.15 -12.57
N THR A 29 4.45 13.26 -12.17
CA THR A 29 5.74 13.03 -12.84
C THR A 29 5.96 11.53 -13.07
N ASP A 30 6.87 11.20 -13.99
CA ASP A 30 7.27 9.80 -14.21
C ASP A 30 7.89 9.17 -12.95
N GLY A 31 8.56 9.97 -12.11
CA GLY A 31 9.11 9.52 -10.82
C GLY A 31 8.03 9.06 -9.85
N VAL A 32 6.92 9.79 -9.74
CA VAL A 32 5.78 9.42 -8.88
C VAL A 32 5.17 8.08 -9.31
N LEU A 33 5.14 7.79 -10.61
CA LEU A 33 4.69 6.49 -11.10
C LEU A 33 5.71 5.39 -10.82
N ALA A 34 7.00 5.64 -11.03
CA ALA A 34 8.07 4.68 -10.75
C ALA A 34 8.06 4.25 -9.27
N ASP A 35 7.95 5.21 -8.35
CA ASP A 35 7.90 4.96 -6.91
C ASP A 35 6.67 4.11 -6.53
N ALA A 36 5.52 4.37 -7.14
CA ALA A 36 4.30 3.62 -6.91
C ALA A 36 4.37 2.18 -7.43
N VAL A 37 5.03 1.96 -8.58
CA VAL A 37 5.28 0.62 -9.12
C VAL A 37 6.20 -0.17 -8.20
N GLU A 38 7.27 0.45 -7.70
CA GLU A 38 8.17 -0.19 -6.74
C GLU A 38 7.46 -0.53 -5.43
N ARG A 39 6.69 0.42 -4.88
CA ARG A 39 5.85 0.19 -3.69
C ARG A 39 4.91 -0.99 -3.90
N LEU A 40 4.19 -1.03 -5.02
CA LEU A 40 3.27 -2.13 -5.34
C LEU A 40 3.99 -3.48 -5.38
N ALA A 41 5.16 -3.54 -6.03
CA ALA A 41 5.96 -4.76 -6.10
C ALA A 41 6.40 -5.24 -4.70
N ARG A 42 6.85 -4.32 -3.84
CA ARG A 42 7.23 -4.64 -2.45
C ARG A 42 6.06 -5.21 -1.65
N TRP A 43 4.87 -4.60 -1.78
CA TRP A 43 3.68 -5.06 -1.05
C TRP A 43 3.21 -6.43 -1.55
N ARG A 44 3.18 -6.64 -2.87
CA ARG A 44 2.85 -7.95 -3.46
C ARG A 44 3.81 -9.05 -3.04
N ALA A 45 5.11 -8.75 -2.98
CA ALA A 45 6.11 -9.71 -2.49
C ALA A 45 5.89 -10.05 -1.01
N ALA A 46 5.55 -9.05 -0.18
CA ALA A 46 5.31 -9.24 1.24
C ALA A 46 4.08 -10.13 1.54
N VAL A 47 2.98 -9.93 0.82
CA VAL A 47 1.74 -10.71 1.03
C VAL A 47 1.75 -12.08 0.33
N SER A 48 2.72 -12.33 -0.57
CA SER A 48 2.90 -13.63 -1.22
C SER A 48 3.57 -14.68 -0.34
N ARG A 49 4.04 -14.30 0.86
CA ARG A 49 4.65 -15.23 1.83
C ARG A 49 3.56 -16.03 2.57
N PRO A 50 3.86 -17.27 3.01
CA PRO A 50 2.87 -18.12 3.70
C PRO A 50 2.53 -17.62 5.11
N ASP A 51 3.40 -16.82 5.72
CA ASP A 51 3.28 -16.24 7.05
C ASP A 51 3.71 -14.78 7.01
N GLY A 52 3.36 -14.00 8.03
CA GLY A 52 3.85 -12.63 8.19
C GLY A 52 3.80 -12.09 9.62
N PRO A 53 4.27 -10.85 9.83
CA PRO A 53 4.09 -10.13 11.07
C PRO A 53 2.59 -9.93 11.36
N PRO A 54 2.19 -9.83 12.64
CA PRO A 54 0.78 -9.59 13.01
C PRO A 54 0.15 -8.43 12.24
N ALA A 55 -1.07 -8.62 11.75
CA ALA A 55 -1.74 -7.66 10.87
C ALA A 55 -2.65 -6.68 11.61
N GLU A 56 -3.08 -7.00 12.83
CA GLU A 56 -4.09 -6.23 13.58
C GLU A 56 -3.63 -4.79 13.81
N ALA A 57 -2.39 -4.61 14.28
CA ALA A 57 -1.82 -3.29 14.51
C ALA A 57 -1.76 -2.46 13.21
N LEU A 58 -1.39 -3.08 12.09
CA LEU A 58 -1.39 -2.41 10.79
C LEU A 58 -2.80 -1.96 10.38
N VAL A 59 -3.81 -2.83 10.55
CA VAL A 59 -5.19 -2.50 10.17
C VAL A 59 -5.70 -1.31 10.97
N GLU A 60 -5.43 -1.25 12.27
CA GLU A 60 -5.80 -0.10 13.11
C GLU A 60 -5.03 1.16 12.69
N GLU A 61 -3.72 1.08 12.44
CA GLU A 61 -2.93 2.22 11.97
C GLU A 61 -3.46 2.80 10.63
N ILE A 62 -3.88 1.95 9.68
CA ILE A 62 -4.50 2.40 8.43
C ILE A 62 -5.82 3.13 8.72
N ARG A 63 -6.67 2.59 9.60
CA ARG A 63 -7.97 3.18 9.94
C ARG A 63 -7.81 4.53 10.64
N GLU A 64 -6.86 4.63 11.57
CA GLU A 64 -6.55 5.86 12.28
C GLU A 64 -6.05 6.95 11.33
N ALA A 65 -5.13 6.61 10.42
CA ALA A 65 -4.63 7.54 9.40
C ALA A 65 -5.77 8.05 8.50
N LEU A 66 -6.65 7.16 8.03
CA LEU A 66 -7.77 7.55 7.18
C LEU A 66 -8.84 8.37 7.95
N ALA A 67 -9.05 8.09 9.24
CA ALA A 67 -9.94 8.89 10.09
C ALA A 67 -9.37 10.30 10.37
N ASN A 68 -8.05 10.45 10.31
CA ASN A 68 -7.35 11.73 10.47
C ASN A 68 -7.23 12.48 9.14
N ASP A 69 -8.33 13.13 8.70
CA ASP A 69 -8.41 13.94 7.47
C ASP A 69 -7.99 13.18 6.18
N LEU A 70 -8.27 11.87 6.10
CA LEU A 70 -7.89 11.04 4.94
C LEU A 70 -6.38 11.09 4.66
N ASP A 71 -5.55 10.96 5.70
CA ASP A 71 -4.09 10.92 5.60
C ASP A 71 -3.62 9.61 4.94
N ALA A 72 -3.85 9.51 3.63
CA ALA A 72 -3.42 8.40 2.80
C ALA A 72 -1.89 8.21 2.80
N PRO A 73 -1.05 9.27 2.77
CA PRO A 73 0.40 9.11 2.91
C PRO A 73 0.80 8.35 4.18
N ALA A 74 0.21 8.68 5.34
CA ALA A 74 0.45 7.95 6.58
C ALA A 74 -0.03 6.49 6.50
N ALA A 75 -1.19 6.25 5.90
CA ALA A 75 -1.69 4.89 5.67
C ALA A 75 -0.75 4.06 4.78
N LEU A 76 -0.21 4.63 3.69
CA LEU A 76 0.77 3.94 2.84
C LEU A 76 2.07 3.67 3.62
N ALA A 77 2.53 4.61 4.44
CA ALA A 77 3.74 4.44 5.25
C ALA A 77 3.61 3.30 6.27
N ALA A 78 2.42 3.08 6.83
CA ALA A 78 2.15 1.94 7.71
C ALA A 78 2.31 0.61 6.97
N VAL A 79 1.74 0.48 5.76
CA VAL A 79 1.88 -0.73 4.94
C VAL A 79 3.32 -0.93 4.48
N ASP A 80 4.03 0.16 4.12
CA ASP A 80 5.45 0.13 3.78
C ASP A 80 6.30 -0.46 4.93
N ARG A 81 6.04 -0.05 6.18
CA ARG A 81 6.71 -0.59 7.37
C ARG A 81 6.42 -2.07 7.57
N TRP A 82 5.17 -2.48 7.44
CA TRP A 82 4.80 -3.90 7.58
C TRP A 82 5.46 -4.76 6.49
N ALA A 83 5.44 -4.31 5.23
CA ALA A 83 6.10 -5.00 4.13
C ALA A 83 7.62 -5.09 4.31
N ALA A 84 8.25 -4.04 4.84
CA ALA A 84 9.68 -4.06 5.18
C ALA A 84 9.99 -5.04 6.33
N SER A 85 9.19 -5.04 7.40
CA SER A 85 9.32 -6.00 8.51
C SER A 85 9.22 -7.45 8.02
N GLN A 86 8.21 -7.71 7.20
CA GLN A 86 8.00 -8.99 6.54
C GLN A 86 9.22 -9.39 5.69
N ALA A 87 9.78 -8.49 4.88
CA ALA A 87 10.95 -8.77 4.06
C ALA A 87 12.22 -9.07 4.89
N LEU A 88 12.42 -8.35 6.00
CA LEU A 88 13.61 -8.44 6.83
C LEU A 88 13.60 -9.63 7.79
N SER A 89 12.48 -9.84 8.49
CA SER A 89 12.41 -10.77 9.62
C SER A 89 11.32 -11.84 9.46
N GLY A 90 10.39 -11.66 8.52
CA GLY A 90 9.23 -12.53 8.40
C GLY A 90 8.25 -12.36 9.57
N GLY A 91 7.39 -13.35 9.75
CA GLY A 91 6.63 -13.54 10.98
C GLY A 91 6.09 -14.97 11.06
N THR A 92 5.19 -15.22 11.99
CA THR A 92 4.65 -16.57 12.23
C THR A 92 3.14 -16.64 12.10
N ASP A 93 2.50 -15.53 11.73
CA ASP A 93 1.06 -15.48 11.54
C ASP A 93 0.71 -15.85 10.09
N GLU A 94 0.20 -17.06 9.90
CA GLU A 94 -0.22 -17.60 8.60
C GLU A 94 -1.44 -16.85 8.01
N GLY A 95 -2.23 -16.17 8.84
CA GLY A 95 -3.40 -15.40 8.42
C GLY A 95 -3.08 -13.96 8.03
N ALA A 96 -1.97 -13.41 8.55
CA ALA A 96 -1.63 -12.00 8.39
C ALA A 96 -1.57 -11.54 6.92
N PRO A 97 -0.88 -12.22 5.98
CA PRO A 97 -0.84 -11.79 4.59
C PRO A 97 -2.23 -11.60 3.96
N GLY A 98 -3.15 -12.53 4.21
CA GLY A 98 -4.53 -12.46 3.71
C GLY A 98 -5.36 -11.33 4.34
N VAL A 99 -5.13 -11.03 5.63
CA VAL A 99 -5.76 -9.87 6.30
C VAL A 99 -5.23 -8.57 5.70
N VAL A 100 -3.92 -8.44 5.51
CA VAL A 100 -3.29 -7.25 4.92
C VAL A 100 -3.80 -7.00 3.50
N SER A 101 -3.82 -8.02 2.63
CA SER A 101 -4.35 -7.85 1.26
C SER A 101 -5.80 -7.36 1.25
N ARG A 102 -6.67 -7.93 2.10
CA ARG A 102 -8.07 -7.49 2.19
C ARG A 102 -8.21 -6.09 2.77
N ALA A 103 -7.39 -5.71 3.75
CA ALA A 103 -7.43 -4.38 4.33
C ALA A 103 -6.98 -3.33 3.31
N VAL A 104 -5.90 -3.58 2.57
CA VAL A 104 -5.39 -2.69 1.52
C VAL A 104 -6.40 -2.56 0.37
N ASP A 105 -7.07 -3.64 -0.03
CA ASP A 105 -8.15 -3.57 -1.01
C ASP A 105 -9.36 -2.79 -0.48
N ALA A 106 -9.89 -3.16 0.69
CA ALA A 106 -11.11 -2.57 1.22
C ALA A 106 -10.97 -1.09 1.64
N LEU A 107 -9.83 -0.71 2.21
CA LEU A 107 -9.61 0.63 2.77
C LEU A 107 -8.90 1.56 1.78
N LEU A 108 -7.95 1.01 1.02
CA LEU A 108 -7.14 1.79 0.08
C LEU A 108 -7.50 1.53 -1.37
N GLY A 109 -8.32 0.54 -1.72
CA GLY A 109 -8.75 0.22 -3.10
C GLY A 109 -7.64 -0.34 -3.97
N VAL A 110 -6.60 -0.93 -3.38
CA VAL A 110 -5.42 -1.46 -4.06
C VAL A 110 -5.42 -2.98 -3.96
N ALA A 111 -5.62 -3.68 -5.08
CA ALA A 111 -5.57 -5.13 -5.14
C ALA A 111 -4.11 -5.64 -5.20
N LEU A 112 -3.70 -6.38 -4.17
CA LEU A 112 -2.37 -6.97 -4.03
C LEU A 112 -2.32 -8.41 -4.52
#